data_AF-A0AA87QF90-F1
#
_entry.id   AF-A0AA87QF90-F1
#
_cell.length_a   1.000
_cell.length_b   1.000
_cell.length_c   1.000
_cell.angle_alpha   90.00
_cell.angle_beta   90.00
_cell.angle_gamma   90.00
#
_symmetry.space_group_name_H-M   'P 1'
#
loop_
_entity.id
_entity.type
_entity.pdbx_description
1 polymer ?
#
loop_
_entity_poly.entity_id
_entity_poly.type
_entity_poly.pdbx_seq_one_letter_code
_entity_poly.pdbx_strand_id
1 'polypeptide(L)'
;MSKLLKLAIGGKEPPHNPDRVELAQALEEIARLERGLAEKQSAVSRAHEMIGDALKEQDEAEQGVEAARVTLRSRMVEAARSGSSVSRSDVMGAAHSRLAAANETLAAAQAGLEVVRSSCEDHEEALAVAQRRRNAGIAKILDGEVDAIHAEAIGLRDKFMAKLIELRFVSSLAGTSWPPTDRSKAIDRLLNMPLSIAWIGGVRADTKEAQPIVQPWQDAIKALQNDANAPLPEAN
;
A
#
# COMPACT_ATOMS: atom_id res chain seq x y z
N MET A 1 -10.51 31.18 -7.54
CA MET A 1 -10.36 29.75 -7.16
C MET A 1 -8.97 29.14 -7.38
N SER A 2 -8.02 29.81 -8.06
CA SER A 2 -6.72 29.20 -8.42
C SER A 2 -5.63 29.22 -7.31
N LYS A 3 -5.73 30.10 -6.31
CA LYS A 3 -4.72 30.21 -5.23
C LYS A 3 -4.84 29.16 -4.11
N LEU A 4 -6.03 28.60 -3.86
CA LEU A 4 -6.24 27.62 -2.78
C LEU A 4 -5.72 26.22 -3.15
N LEU A 5 -5.77 25.85 -4.43
CA LEU A 5 -5.15 24.61 -4.93
C LEU A 5 -3.62 24.67 -4.88
N LYS A 6 -3.02 25.85 -5.02
CA LYS A 6 -1.56 26.04 -4.94
C LYS A 6 -0.97 25.87 -3.53
N LEU A 7 -1.79 25.89 -2.48
CA LEU A 7 -1.34 25.74 -1.09
C LEU A 7 -1.42 24.29 -0.58
N ALA A 8 -2.22 23.44 -1.22
CA ALA A 8 -2.29 22.00 -0.92
C ALA A 8 -1.18 21.21 -1.63
N ILE A 9 -0.73 21.70 -2.78
CA ILE A 9 0.40 21.15 -3.54
C ILE A 9 1.65 21.87 -3.01
N GLY A 10 2.60 21.16 -2.41
CA GLY A 10 3.86 21.74 -1.90
C GLY A 10 4.73 22.39 -2.99
N GLY A 11 4.32 23.56 -3.50
CA GLY A 11 5.05 24.38 -4.47
C GLY A 11 5.17 23.82 -5.90
N LYS A 12 4.65 22.63 -6.20
CA LYS A 12 4.77 22.03 -7.54
C LYS A 12 3.60 22.45 -8.45
N GLU A 13 3.90 22.79 -9.71
CA GLU A 13 2.86 23.16 -10.68
C GLU A 13 1.89 21.98 -10.90
N PRO A 14 0.57 22.25 -11.01
CA PRO A 14 -0.41 21.20 -11.25
C PRO A 14 -0.14 20.52 -12.61
N PRO A 15 -0.16 19.18 -12.68
CA PRO A 15 0.07 18.45 -13.92
C PRO A 15 -0.93 18.89 -15.00
N HIS A 16 -0.47 19.10 -16.23
CA HIS A 16 -1.34 19.47 -17.35
C HIS A 16 -1.96 18.26 -18.07
N ASN A 17 -1.44 17.05 -17.85
CA ASN A 17 -1.99 15.81 -18.40
C ASN A 17 -3.11 15.27 -17.48
N PRO A 18 -4.32 14.98 -18.00
CA PRO A 18 -5.43 14.45 -17.20
C PRO A 18 -5.08 13.19 -16.40
N ASP A 19 -4.30 12.26 -16.96
CA ASP A 19 -3.89 11.03 -16.27
C ASP A 19 -2.96 11.33 -15.09
N ARG A 20 -2.11 12.35 -15.21
CA ARG A 20 -1.27 12.82 -14.10
C ARG A 20 -2.07 13.55 -13.03
N VAL A 21 -3.16 14.21 -13.39
CA VAL A 21 -4.09 14.80 -12.42
C VAL A 21 -4.81 13.71 -11.63
N GLU A 22 -5.30 12.65 -12.29
CA GLU A 22 -5.89 11.49 -11.61
C GLU A 22 -4.89 10.82 -10.65
N LEU A 23 -3.63 10.65 -11.08
CA LEU A 23 -2.57 10.13 -10.22
C LEU A 23 -2.32 11.03 -9.01
N ALA A 24 -2.24 12.35 -9.19
CA ALA A 24 -2.03 13.30 -8.10
C ALA A 24 -3.16 13.23 -7.05
N GLN A 25 -4.42 13.12 -7.49
CA GLN A 25 -5.56 12.96 -6.60
C GLN A 25 -5.49 11.65 -5.81
N ALA A 26 -5.10 10.55 -6.46
CA ALA A 26 -4.92 9.27 -5.77
C ALA A 26 -3.80 9.33 -4.71
N LEU A 27 -2.68 10.01 -5.00
CA LEU A 27 -1.60 10.21 -4.04
C LEU A 27 -2.04 11.05 -2.83
N GLU A 28 -2.80 12.12 -3.06
CA GLU A 28 -3.34 12.94 -1.98
C GLU A 28 -4.35 12.15 -1.11
N GLU A 29 -5.21 11.35 -1.74
CA GLU A 29 -6.14 10.47 -1.06
C GLU A 29 -5.40 9.45 -0.18
N ILE A 30 -4.34 8.82 -0.70
CA ILE A 30 -3.47 7.90 0.05
C ILE A 30 -2.85 8.61 1.26
N ALA A 31 -2.21 9.77 1.07
CA ALA A 31 -1.56 10.51 2.15
C ALA A 31 -2.55 10.97 3.24
N ARG A 32 -3.80 11.23 2.88
CA ARG A 32 -4.88 11.52 3.84
C ARG A 32 -5.29 10.27 4.60
N LEU A 33 -5.48 9.14 3.90
CA LEU A 33 -5.91 7.88 4.49
C LEU A 33 -4.84 7.30 5.42
N GLU A 34 -3.56 7.39 5.07
CA GLU A 34 -2.44 6.94 5.92
C GLU A 34 -2.38 7.74 7.24
N ARG A 35 -2.59 9.05 7.19
CA ARG A 35 -2.69 9.89 8.41
C ARG A 35 -3.89 9.48 9.26
N GLY A 36 -5.06 9.30 8.63
CA GLY A 36 -6.25 8.83 9.32
C GLY A 36 -6.06 7.45 9.96
N LEU A 37 -5.39 6.53 9.26
CA LEU A 37 -5.11 5.18 9.76
C LEU A 37 -4.23 5.21 11.01
N ALA A 38 -3.17 6.04 11.03
CA ALA A 38 -2.33 6.20 12.21
C ALA A 38 -3.12 6.69 13.43
N GLU A 39 -4.03 7.65 13.23
CA GLU A 39 -4.93 8.14 14.28
C GLU A 39 -5.88 7.04 14.80
N LYS A 40 -6.43 6.23 13.89
CA LYS A 40 -7.32 5.10 14.23
C LYS A 40 -6.57 4.00 14.96
N GLN A 41 -5.38 3.62 14.53
CA GLN A 41 -4.53 2.65 15.24
C GLN A 41 -4.18 3.14 16.64
N SER A 42 -3.89 4.43 16.81
CA SER A 42 -3.71 5.04 18.13
C SER A 42 -4.99 4.95 18.99
N ALA A 43 -6.17 5.11 18.38
CA ALA A 43 -7.45 4.93 19.07
C ALA A 43 -7.71 3.47 19.48
N VAL A 44 -7.31 2.50 18.66
CA VAL A 44 -7.37 1.07 19.01
C VAL A 44 -6.52 0.80 20.27
N SER A 45 -5.28 1.29 20.30
CA SER A 45 -4.41 1.13 21.47
C SER A 45 -5.02 1.73 22.74
N ARG A 46 -5.60 2.93 22.66
CA ARG A 46 -6.32 3.54 23.79
C ARG A 46 -7.52 2.72 24.23
N ALA A 47 -8.27 2.14 23.29
CA ALA A 47 -9.40 1.27 23.64
C ALA A 47 -8.94 -0.01 24.35
N HIS A 48 -7.78 -0.56 24.00
CA HIS A 48 -7.17 -1.67 24.75
C HIS A 48 -6.77 -1.26 26.17
N GLU A 49 -6.20 -0.07 26.36
CA GLU A 49 -5.90 0.46 27.69
C GLU A 49 -7.17 0.59 28.54
N MET A 50 -8.25 1.14 27.97
CA MET A 50 -9.55 1.28 28.66
C MET A 50 -10.13 -0.07 29.07
N ILE A 51 -10.00 -1.11 28.24
CA ILE A 51 -10.40 -2.48 28.61
C ILE A 51 -9.53 -2.99 29.75
N GLY A 52 -8.21 -2.75 29.70
CA GLY A 52 -7.30 -3.12 30.78
C GLY A 52 -7.67 -2.49 32.11
N ASP A 53 -8.08 -1.22 32.11
CA ASP A 53 -8.51 -0.54 33.33
C ASP A 53 -9.90 -0.99 33.80
N ALA A 54 -10.83 -1.26 32.88
CA ALA A 54 -12.13 -1.83 33.22
C ALA A 54 -12.02 -3.25 33.82
N LEU A 55 -11.09 -4.06 33.33
CA LEU A 55 -10.78 -5.38 33.91
C LEU A 55 -10.25 -5.26 35.35
N LYS A 56 -9.36 -4.30 35.61
CA LYS A 56 -8.90 -4.05 36.99
C LYS A 56 -10.05 -3.61 37.90
N GLU A 57 -10.93 -2.73 37.42
CA GLU A 57 -12.09 -2.29 38.19
C GLU A 57 -13.07 -3.44 38.48
N GLN A 58 -13.27 -4.34 37.51
CA GLN A 58 -14.02 -5.58 37.73
C GLN A 58 -13.37 -6.45 38.81
N ASP A 59 -12.07 -6.72 38.72
CA ASP A 59 -11.34 -7.53 39.70
C ASP A 59 -11.43 -6.94 41.12
N GLU A 60 -11.28 -5.62 41.25
CA GLU A 60 -11.44 -4.91 42.53
C GLU A 60 -12.86 -5.02 43.08
N ALA A 61 -13.88 -4.92 42.20
CA ALA A 61 -15.27 -5.07 42.61
C ALA A 61 -15.59 -6.51 43.05
N GLU A 62 -15.05 -7.52 42.37
CA GLU A 62 -15.17 -8.93 42.76
C GLU A 62 -14.53 -9.20 44.13
N GLN A 63 -13.32 -8.68 44.35
CA GLN A 63 -12.66 -8.74 45.65
C GLN A 63 -13.48 -8.03 46.73
N GLY A 64 -14.12 -6.90 46.39
CA GLY A 64 -15.03 -6.17 47.27
C GLY A 64 -16.26 -6.99 47.69
N VAL A 65 -16.82 -7.79 46.77
CA VAL A 65 -17.92 -8.72 47.06
C VAL A 65 -17.48 -9.81 48.03
N GLU A 66 -16.29 -10.41 47.82
CA GLU A 66 -15.80 -11.44 48.73
C GLU A 66 -15.46 -10.86 50.12
N ALA A 67 -14.89 -9.65 50.18
CA ALA A 67 -14.65 -8.94 51.44
C ALA A 67 -15.96 -8.62 52.19
N ALA A 68 -17.00 -8.20 51.46
CA ALA A 68 -18.34 -7.98 52.00
C ALA A 68 -18.94 -9.27 52.57
N ARG A 69 -18.75 -10.39 51.87
CA ARG A 69 -19.20 -11.72 52.29
C ARG A 69 -18.50 -12.18 53.57
N VAL A 70 -17.18 -12.02 53.66
CA VAL A 70 -16.39 -12.34 54.87
C VAL A 70 -16.87 -11.48 56.04
N THR A 71 -17.06 -10.17 55.82
CA THR A 71 -17.54 -9.23 56.84
C THR A 71 -18.92 -9.63 57.37
N LEU A 72 -19.85 -9.96 56.47
CA LEU A 72 -21.18 -10.42 56.85
C LEU A 72 -21.11 -11.71 57.68
N ARG A 73 -20.29 -12.68 57.26
CA ARG A 73 -20.11 -13.94 57.96
C ARG A 73 -19.56 -13.75 59.38
N SER A 74 -18.53 -12.92 59.54
CA SER A 74 -17.96 -12.59 60.86
C SER A 74 -18.99 -11.95 61.78
N ARG A 75 -19.79 -11.00 61.27
CA ARG A 75 -20.88 -10.37 62.04
C ARG A 75 -21.96 -11.36 62.46
N MET A 76 -22.33 -12.32 61.60
CA MET A 76 -23.29 -13.36 61.94
C MET A 76 -22.77 -14.27 63.06
N VAL A 77 -21.49 -14.64 63.01
CA VAL A 77 -20.84 -15.44 64.07
C VAL A 77 -20.83 -14.70 65.41
N GLU A 78 -20.53 -13.40 65.40
CA GLU A 78 -20.46 -12.58 66.61
C GLU A 78 -21.84 -12.31 67.24
N ALA A 79 -22.85 -12.05 66.41
CA ALA A 79 -24.24 -11.94 66.84
C ALA A 79 -24.73 -13.25 67.49
N ALA A 80 -24.42 -14.40 66.88
CA ALA A 80 -24.77 -15.71 67.43
C ALA A 80 -24.10 -15.99 68.79
N ARG A 81 -22.87 -15.51 69.02
CA ARG A 81 -22.15 -15.67 70.29
C ARG A 81 -22.63 -14.73 71.39
N SER A 82 -23.03 -13.51 71.04
CA SER A 82 -23.43 -12.47 71.99
C SER A 82 -24.94 -12.45 72.28
N GLY A 83 -25.75 -13.26 71.59
CA GLY A 83 -27.20 -13.24 71.71
C GLY A 83 -27.85 -11.98 71.11
N SER A 84 -27.09 -11.17 70.36
CA SER A 84 -27.56 -9.93 69.73
C SER A 84 -28.17 -10.21 68.36
N SER A 85 -29.14 -9.40 67.92
CA SER A 85 -29.67 -9.52 66.55
C SER A 85 -28.67 -8.97 65.53
N VAL A 86 -28.48 -9.66 64.40
CA VAL A 86 -27.69 -9.15 63.27
C VAL A 86 -28.39 -7.93 62.67
N SER A 87 -27.74 -6.77 62.70
CA SER A 87 -28.20 -5.56 62.00
C SER A 87 -28.31 -5.81 60.50
N ARG A 88 -29.42 -5.36 59.87
CA ARG A 88 -29.64 -5.44 58.42
C ARG A 88 -28.60 -4.55 57.72
N SER A 89 -27.55 -5.15 57.18
CA SER A 89 -26.37 -4.47 56.63
C SER A 89 -26.43 -4.49 55.10
N ASP A 90 -26.40 -3.31 54.47
CA ASP A 90 -26.52 -3.17 53.01
C ASP A 90 -25.18 -3.35 52.25
N VAL A 91 -24.14 -3.79 52.95
CA VAL A 91 -22.77 -3.94 52.44
C VAL A 91 -22.69 -4.90 51.24
N MET A 92 -23.47 -5.98 51.25
CA MET A 92 -23.55 -6.89 50.10
C MET A 92 -24.27 -6.25 48.91
N GLY A 93 -25.36 -5.49 49.16
CA GLY A 93 -26.08 -4.79 48.11
C GLY A 93 -25.20 -3.75 47.41
N ALA A 94 -24.44 -2.97 48.19
CA ALA A 94 -23.47 -2.01 47.67
C ALA A 94 -22.34 -2.68 46.86
N ALA A 95 -21.78 -3.80 47.36
CA ALA A 95 -20.72 -4.53 46.67
C ALA A 95 -21.20 -5.13 45.34
N HIS A 96 -22.39 -5.75 45.31
CA HIS A 96 -22.99 -6.25 44.08
C HIS A 96 -23.34 -5.13 43.10
N SER A 97 -23.82 -3.98 43.58
CA SER A 97 -24.09 -2.83 42.72
C SER A 97 -22.81 -2.30 42.06
N ARG A 98 -21.69 -2.26 42.80
CA ARG A 98 -20.38 -1.89 42.26
C ARG A 98 -19.88 -2.89 41.21
N LEU A 99 -20.05 -4.18 41.46
CA LEU A 99 -19.70 -5.22 40.49
C LEU A 99 -20.54 -5.13 39.21
N ALA A 100 -21.84 -4.86 39.34
CA ALA A 100 -22.71 -4.64 38.19
C ALA A 100 -22.26 -3.45 37.36
N ALA A 101 -21.95 -2.31 37.99
CA ALA A 101 -21.40 -1.14 37.31
C ALA A 101 -20.06 -1.42 36.63
N ALA A 102 -19.14 -2.14 37.28
CA ALA A 102 -17.86 -2.51 36.67
C ALA A 102 -18.02 -3.39 35.42
N ASN A 103 -18.95 -4.35 35.47
CA ASN A 103 -19.29 -5.19 34.32
C ASN A 103 -19.91 -4.39 33.17
N GLU A 104 -20.77 -3.41 33.47
CA GLU A 104 -21.32 -2.50 32.47
C GLU A 104 -20.22 -1.66 31.81
N THR A 105 -19.28 -1.12 32.59
CA THR A 105 -18.11 -0.38 32.08
C THR A 105 -17.25 -1.25 31.16
N LEU A 106 -16.98 -2.50 31.55
CA LEU A 106 -16.22 -3.43 30.71
C LEU A 106 -16.93 -3.74 29.39
N ALA A 107 -18.24 -4.02 29.45
CA ALA A 107 -19.04 -4.26 28.25
C ALA A 107 -19.05 -3.04 27.31
N ALA A 108 -19.18 -1.84 27.87
CA ALA A 108 -19.11 -0.60 27.10
C ALA A 108 -17.72 -0.39 26.46
N ALA A 109 -16.64 -0.67 27.18
CA ALA A 109 -15.28 -0.58 26.65
C ALA A 109 -15.03 -1.60 25.51
N GLN A 110 -15.53 -2.82 25.64
CA GLN A 110 -15.45 -3.85 24.60
C GLN A 110 -16.22 -3.45 23.34
N ALA A 111 -17.46 -2.95 23.49
CA ALA A 111 -18.24 -2.44 22.37
C ALA A 111 -17.54 -1.24 21.69
N GLY A 112 -16.94 -0.34 22.47
CA GLY A 112 -16.14 0.77 21.96
C GLY A 112 -14.95 0.30 21.13
N LEU A 113 -14.21 -0.73 21.58
CA LEU A 113 -13.11 -1.31 20.83
C LEU A 113 -13.56 -1.89 19.49
N GLU A 114 -14.69 -2.60 19.45
CA GLU A 114 -15.23 -3.20 18.22
C GLU A 114 -15.55 -2.12 17.17
N VAL A 115 -16.17 -1.02 17.57
CA VAL A 115 -16.46 0.12 16.69
C VAL A 115 -15.18 0.74 16.13
N VAL A 116 -14.16 0.95 16.97
CA VAL A 116 -12.89 1.54 16.52
C VAL A 116 -12.14 0.58 15.59
N ARG A 117 -12.19 -0.74 15.84
CA ARG A 117 -11.59 -1.76 14.96
C ARG A 117 -12.26 -1.78 13.59
N SER A 118 -13.59 -1.85 13.55
CA SER A 118 -14.33 -1.80 12.29
C SER A 118 -14.01 -0.51 11.51
N SER A 119 -13.96 0.64 12.18
CA SER A 119 -13.56 1.90 11.54
C SER A 119 -12.11 1.88 11.02
N CYS A 120 -11.21 1.10 11.63
CA CYS A 120 -9.83 0.94 11.18
C CYS A 120 -9.77 0.06 9.93
N GLU A 121 -10.50 -1.07 9.92
CA GLU A 121 -10.62 -1.98 8.78
C GLU A 121 -11.18 -1.26 7.55
N ASP A 122 -12.24 -0.44 7.72
CA ASP A 122 -12.80 0.37 6.64
C ASP A 122 -11.76 1.34 6.02
N HIS A 123 -10.87 1.91 6.85
CA HIS A 123 -9.80 2.79 6.38
C HIS A 123 -8.70 2.04 5.65
N GLU A 124 -8.35 0.83 6.10
CA GLU A 124 -7.40 -0.05 5.43
C GLU A 124 -7.93 -0.47 4.05
N GLU A 125 -9.22 -0.80 3.95
CA GLU A 125 -9.84 -1.11 2.67
C GLU A 125 -9.85 0.09 1.73
N ALA A 126 -10.24 1.28 2.23
CA ALA A 126 -10.19 2.52 1.46
C ALA A 126 -8.78 2.83 0.96
N LEU A 127 -7.76 2.61 1.80
CA LEU A 127 -6.35 2.78 1.43
C LEU A 127 -5.96 1.82 0.30
N ALA A 128 -6.36 0.55 0.39
CA ALA A 128 -6.10 -0.44 -0.65
C ALA A 128 -6.79 -0.09 -1.99
N VAL A 129 -8.01 0.48 -1.95
CA VAL A 129 -8.70 1.01 -3.14
C VAL A 129 -7.93 2.19 -3.74
N ALA A 130 -7.49 3.15 -2.93
CA ALA A 130 -6.73 4.30 -3.39
C ALA A 130 -5.37 3.89 -4.00
N GLN A 131 -4.68 2.91 -3.41
CA GLN A 131 -3.45 2.33 -3.96
C GLN A 131 -3.68 1.65 -5.31
N ARG A 132 -4.80 0.94 -5.48
CA ARG A 132 -5.19 0.37 -6.78
C ARG A 132 -5.43 1.47 -7.82
N ARG A 133 -6.12 2.55 -7.46
CA ARG A 133 -6.32 3.72 -8.34
C ARG A 133 -5.00 4.36 -8.75
N ARG A 134 -4.08 4.55 -7.81
CA ARG A 134 -2.71 5.05 -8.10
C ARG A 134 -2.01 4.16 -9.12
N ASN A 135 -2.00 2.85 -8.91
CA ASN A 135 -1.35 1.91 -9.82
C ASN A 135 -1.99 1.92 -11.21
N ALA A 136 -3.32 2.05 -11.29
CA ALA A 136 -4.03 2.20 -12.56
C ALA A 136 -3.69 3.52 -13.27
N GLY A 137 -3.58 4.63 -12.53
CA GLY A 137 -3.15 5.92 -13.07
C GLY A 137 -1.72 5.87 -13.64
N ILE A 138 -0.79 5.21 -12.93
CA ILE A 138 0.57 4.96 -13.44
C ILE A 138 0.52 4.16 -14.75
N ALA A 139 -0.30 3.11 -14.80
CA ALA A 139 -0.43 2.29 -16.00
C ALA A 139 -0.93 3.10 -17.21
N LYS A 140 -1.92 3.98 -17.03
CA LYS A 140 -2.40 4.87 -18.11
C LYS A 140 -1.32 5.81 -18.63
N ILE A 141 -0.53 6.40 -17.73
CA ILE A 141 0.58 7.28 -18.11
C ILE A 141 1.59 6.51 -18.97
N LEU A 142 1.91 5.27 -18.59
CA LEU A 142 2.83 4.43 -19.36
C LEU A 142 2.23 3.98 -20.70
N ASP A 143 0.93 3.66 -20.75
CA ASP A 143 0.24 3.27 -21.97
C ASP A 143 0.31 4.37 -23.03
N GLY A 144 0.23 5.64 -22.61
CA GLY A 144 0.44 6.78 -23.50
C GLY A 144 1.84 6.85 -24.15
N GLU A 145 2.87 6.31 -23.49
CA GLU A 145 4.23 6.24 -24.05
C GLU A 145 4.42 5.03 -24.98
N VAL A 146 3.64 3.97 -24.81
CA VAL A 146 3.75 2.75 -25.62
C VAL A 146 3.56 3.06 -27.10
N ASP A 147 2.59 3.92 -27.45
CA ASP A 147 2.33 4.31 -28.83
C ASP A 147 3.50 5.08 -29.45
N ALA A 148 4.11 6.00 -28.69
CA ALA A 148 5.28 6.76 -29.13
C ALA A 148 6.49 5.85 -29.36
N ILE A 149 6.79 4.97 -28.40
CA ILE A 149 7.88 3.98 -28.49
C ILE A 149 7.63 3.02 -29.65
N HIS A 150 6.39 2.59 -29.85
CA HIS A 150 6.03 1.70 -30.95
C HIS A 150 6.24 2.35 -32.32
N ALA A 151 5.82 3.61 -32.48
CA ALA A 151 6.03 4.36 -33.72
C ALA A 151 7.53 4.54 -34.01
N GLU A 152 8.32 4.88 -33.00
CA GLU A 152 9.79 4.99 -33.11
C GLU A 152 10.44 3.65 -33.48
N ALA A 153 10.06 2.56 -32.81
CA ALA A 153 10.57 1.23 -33.07
C ALA A 153 10.29 0.78 -34.51
N ILE A 154 9.11 1.08 -35.06
CA ILE A 154 8.79 0.87 -36.48
C ILE A 154 9.78 1.65 -37.36
N GLY A 155 10.00 2.93 -37.09
CA GLY A 155 10.92 3.76 -37.85
C GLY A 155 12.37 3.25 -37.84
N LEU A 156 12.85 2.78 -36.68
CA LEU A 156 14.18 2.17 -36.53
C LEU A 156 14.28 0.85 -37.27
N ARG A 157 13.26 -0.01 -37.17
CA ARG A 157 13.19 -1.27 -37.92
C ARG A 157 13.27 -1.00 -39.42
N ASP A 158 12.51 -0.04 -39.93
CA ASP A 158 12.47 0.26 -41.36
C ASP A 158 13.82 0.80 -41.86
N LYS A 159 14.48 1.67 -41.08
CA LYS A 159 15.87 2.12 -41.36
C LYS A 159 16.85 0.96 -41.38
N PHE A 160 16.77 0.04 -40.41
CA PHE A 160 17.61 -1.15 -40.34
C PHE A 160 17.41 -2.04 -41.57
N MET A 161 16.16 -2.30 -41.95
CA MET A 161 15.81 -3.09 -43.13
C MET A 161 16.33 -2.44 -44.43
N ALA A 162 16.20 -1.13 -44.59
CA ALA A 162 16.75 -0.40 -45.72
C ALA A 162 18.28 -0.57 -45.82
N LYS A 163 18.99 -0.48 -44.69
CA LYS A 163 20.45 -0.71 -44.66
C LYS A 163 20.85 -2.14 -44.94
N LEU A 164 20.07 -3.13 -44.52
CA LEU A 164 20.31 -4.52 -44.92
C LEU A 164 20.17 -4.73 -46.44
N ILE A 165 19.20 -4.07 -47.07
CA ILE A 165 19.01 -4.12 -48.53
C ILE A 165 20.19 -3.46 -49.25
N GLU A 166 20.61 -2.26 -48.82
CA GLU A 166 21.80 -1.59 -49.35
C GLU A 166 23.04 -2.48 -49.21
N LEU A 167 23.25 -3.06 -48.03
CA LEU A 167 24.39 -3.93 -47.75
C LEU A 167 24.37 -5.16 -48.67
N ARG A 168 23.21 -5.80 -48.85
CA ARG A 168 23.04 -6.95 -49.75
C ARG A 168 23.31 -6.59 -51.21
N PHE A 169 22.85 -5.42 -51.65
CA PHE A 169 23.11 -4.93 -52.99
C PHE A 169 24.61 -4.71 -53.20
N VAL A 170 25.26 -3.96 -52.31
CA VAL A 170 26.71 -3.70 -52.40
C VAL A 170 27.52 -4.99 -52.29
N SER A 171 27.16 -5.91 -51.39
CA SER A 171 27.88 -7.19 -51.25
C SER A 171 27.74 -8.08 -52.48
N SER A 172 26.60 -8.02 -53.19
CA SER A 172 26.42 -8.74 -54.45
C SER A 172 27.32 -8.23 -55.57
N LEU A 173 27.63 -6.92 -55.57
CA LEU A 173 28.50 -6.28 -56.55
C LEU A 173 29.99 -6.41 -56.21
N ALA A 174 30.34 -6.46 -54.93
CA ALA A 174 31.73 -6.49 -54.48
C ALA A 174 32.46 -7.82 -54.79
N GLY A 175 31.71 -8.87 -55.17
CA GLY A 175 32.24 -10.21 -55.40
C GLY A 175 32.65 -10.92 -54.10
N THR A 176 32.39 -12.22 -54.02
CA THR A 176 32.85 -13.04 -52.88
C THR A 176 34.27 -13.53 -53.17
N SER A 177 35.27 -12.94 -52.52
CA SER A 177 36.64 -13.47 -52.57
C SER A 177 36.68 -14.84 -51.89
N TRP A 178 37.24 -15.86 -52.55
CA TRP A 178 37.59 -17.12 -51.90
C TRP A 178 39.09 -17.10 -51.54
N PRO A 179 39.48 -17.40 -50.29
CA PRO A 179 38.62 -17.76 -49.15
C PRO A 179 37.86 -16.56 -48.54
N PRO A 180 36.75 -16.81 -47.81
CA PRO A 180 35.93 -15.74 -47.22
C PRO A 180 36.72 -14.95 -46.17
N THR A 181 36.74 -13.63 -46.32
CA THR A 181 37.28 -12.71 -45.32
C THR A 181 36.39 -12.66 -44.08
N ASP A 182 36.93 -12.26 -42.93
CA ASP A 182 36.12 -12.12 -41.70
C ASP A 182 35.01 -11.08 -41.85
N ARG A 183 35.23 -10.05 -42.67
CA ARG A 183 34.20 -9.10 -43.10
C ARG A 183 33.07 -9.79 -43.85
N SER A 184 33.38 -10.65 -44.83
CA SER A 184 32.35 -11.37 -45.59
C SER A 184 31.56 -12.33 -44.70
N LYS A 185 32.22 -13.02 -43.75
CA LYS A 185 31.55 -13.88 -42.76
C LYS A 185 30.62 -13.09 -41.84
N ALA A 186 31.02 -11.89 -41.41
CA ALA A 186 30.19 -11.03 -40.56
C ALA A 186 28.94 -10.52 -41.31
N ILE A 187 29.11 -10.12 -42.58
CA ILE A 187 28.00 -9.72 -43.45
C ILE A 187 27.06 -10.91 -43.69
N ASP A 188 27.59 -12.09 -43.99
CA ASP A 188 26.79 -13.31 -44.19
C ASP A 188 26.02 -13.69 -42.92
N ARG A 189 26.62 -13.55 -41.73
CA ARG A 189 25.92 -13.78 -40.46
C ARG A 189 24.78 -12.79 -40.24
N LEU A 190 24.95 -11.53 -40.62
CA LEU A 190 23.93 -10.50 -40.47
C LEU A 190 22.78 -10.70 -41.48
N LEU A 191 23.11 -11.02 -42.73
CA LEU A 191 22.13 -11.21 -43.82
C LEU A 191 21.40 -12.55 -43.75
N ASN A 192 22.05 -13.60 -43.25
CA ASN A 192 21.47 -14.94 -43.07
C ASN A 192 21.14 -15.23 -41.60
N MET A 193 21.14 -14.21 -40.73
CA MET A 193 20.64 -14.35 -39.37
C MET A 193 19.21 -14.87 -39.48
N PRO A 194 18.83 -15.96 -38.79
CA PRO A 194 17.47 -16.44 -38.86
C PRO A 194 16.55 -15.34 -38.30
N LEU A 195 15.82 -14.67 -39.19
CA LEU A 195 14.68 -13.79 -38.85
C LEU A 195 13.51 -14.60 -38.29
N SER A 196 13.78 -15.74 -37.66
CA SER A 196 12.78 -16.63 -37.13
C SER A 196 12.14 -16.01 -35.89
N ILE A 197 10.95 -16.51 -35.59
CA ILE A 197 10.08 -16.24 -34.42
C ILE A 197 10.87 -16.19 -33.07
N ALA A 198 12.09 -16.73 -33.02
CA ALA A 198 13.00 -16.69 -31.89
C ALA A 198 13.42 -15.28 -31.41
N TRP A 199 13.39 -14.24 -32.26
CA TRP A 199 13.72 -12.88 -31.82
C TRP A 199 12.71 -12.33 -30.80
N ILE A 200 11.41 -12.61 -30.98
CA ILE A 200 10.36 -12.16 -30.04
C ILE A 200 10.51 -12.87 -28.69
N GLY A 201 10.96 -14.14 -28.68
CA GLY A 201 11.28 -14.87 -27.45
C GLY A 201 12.59 -14.43 -26.77
N GLY A 202 13.45 -13.68 -27.46
CA GLY A 202 14.74 -13.19 -26.97
C GLY A 202 14.72 -11.77 -26.40
N VAL A 203 13.72 -10.95 -26.75
CA VAL A 203 13.55 -9.60 -26.17
C VAL A 203 12.85 -9.74 -24.83
N ARG A 204 13.67 -9.95 -23.80
CA ARG A 204 13.23 -10.20 -22.43
C ARG A 204 13.67 -9.05 -21.54
N ALA A 205 12.71 -8.45 -20.83
CA ALA A 205 12.99 -7.34 -19.90
C ALA A 205 13.69 -7.80 -18.60
N ASP A 206 13.75 -9.12 -18.35
CA ASP A 206 14.34 -9.73 -17.16
C ASP A 206 15.79 -10.20 -17.37
N THR A 207 16.41 -9.90 -18.51
CA THR A 207 17.82 -10.23 -18.78
C THR A 207 18.77 -9.14 -18.29
N LYS A 208 20.01 -9.52 -17.97
CA LYS A 208 21.05 -8.58 -17.54
C LYS A 208 21.36 -7.54 -18.62
N GLU A 209 21.25 -7.94 -19.88
CA GLU A 209 21.49 -7.12 -21.06
C GLU A 209 20.40 -6.07 -21.27
N ALA A 210 19.17 -6.33 -20.83
CA ALA A 210 18.06 -5.38 -20.90
C ALA A 210 18.09 -4.34 -19.76
N GLN A 211 18.80 -4.62 -18.66
CA GLN A 211 18.81 -3.78 -17.46
C GLN A 211 19.13 -2.30 -17.73
N PRO A 212 20.12 -1.93 -18.57
CA PRO A 212 20.41 -0.52 -18.85
C PRO A 212 19.24 0.23 -19.49
N ILE A 213 18.35 -0.48 -20.19
CA ILE A 213 17.18 0.08 -20.87
C ILE A 213 15.97 0.08 -19.92
N VAL A 214 15.78 -0.98 -19.14
CA VAL A 214 14.60 -1.17 -18.27
C VAL A 214 14.73 -0.42 -16.94
N GLN A 215 15.93 -0.26 -16.40
CA GLN A 215 16.15 0.36 -15.08
C GLN A 215 15.61 1.80 -14.99
N PRO A 216 15.84 2.71 -15.96
CA PRO A 216 15.26 4.05 -15.93
C PRO A 216 13.73 4.06 -15.85
N TRP A 217 13.07 3.11 -16.52
CA TRP A 217 11.61 2.96 -16.46
C TRP A 217 11.14 2.46 -15.10
N GLN A 218 11.85 1.50 -14.49
CA GLN A 218 11.54 1.04 -13.14
C GLN A 218 11.69 2.15 -12.10
N ASP A 219 12.71 3.00 -12.25
CA ASP A 219 12.95 4.12 -11.35
C ASP A 219 11.90 5.22 -11.54
N ALA A 220 11.47 5.48 -12.78
CA ALA A 220 10.36 6.39 -13.07
C ALA A 220 9.03 5.89 -12.46
N ILE A 221 8.74 4.58 -12.52
CA ILE A 221 7.55 4.00 -11.86
C ILE A 221 7.60 4.24 -10.35
N LYS A 222 8.75 4.00 -9.71
CA LYS A 222 8.93 4.27 -8.27
C LYS A 222 8.79 5.76 -7.95
N ALA A 223 9.28 6.63 -8.82
CA ALA A 223 9.12 8.08 -8.65
C ALA A 223 7.64 8.49 -8.75
N LEU A 224 6.90 7.96 -9.74
CA LEU A 224 5.47 8.20 -9.93
C LEU A 224 4.59 7.70 -8.77
N GLN A 225 5.06 6.70 -8.01
CA GLN A 225 4.36 6.26 -6.80
C GLN A 225 4.31 7.33 -5.70
N ASN A 226 5.17 8.36 -5.79
CA ASN A 226 5.29 9.42 -4.79
C ASN A 226 5.09 10.84 -5.38
N ASP A 227 5.31 11.01 -6.67
CA ASP A 227 5.18 12.29 -7.36
C ASP A 227 4.54 12.11 -8.75
N ALA A 228 3.31 12.58 -8.90
CA ALA A 228 2.59 12.52 -10.18
C ALA A 228 3.26 13.30 -11.32
N ASN A 229 4.16 14.24 -10.99
CA ASN A 229 4.94 15.01 -11.96
C ASN A 229 6.33 14.42 -12.22
N ALA A 230 6.64 13.23 -11.70
CA ALA A 230 7.92 12.59 -11.97
C ALA A 230 8.13 12.43 -13.49
N PRO A 231 9.33 12.79 -14.00
CA PRO A 231 9.64 12.67 -15.41
C PRO A 231 9.71 11.20 -15.82
N LEU A 232 9.31 10.93 -17.06
CA LEU A 232 9.56 9.64 -17.70
C LEU A 232 10.93 9.69 -18.38
N PRO A 233 11.62 8.55 -18.52
CA PRO A 233 12.86 8.51 -19.28
C PRO A 233 12.59 8.88 -20.74
N GLU A 234 13.54 9.59 -21.36
CA GLU A 234 13.48 9.85 -22.80
C GLU A 234 13.64 8.52 -23.55
N ALA A 235 12.83 8.30 -24.59
CA ALA A 235 13.05 7.23 -25.53
C ALA A 235 14.38 7.52 -26.27
N ASN A 236 15.34 6.59 -26.17
CA ASN A 236 16.68 6.69 -26.79
C ASN A 236 16.68 6.10 -28.20
#